data_AF-A0A8S3JQ34-F1
#
_entry.id   AF-A0A8S3JQ34-F1
#
_cell.length_a   1.000
_cell.length_b   1.000
_cell.length_c   1.000
_cell.angle_alpha   90.00
_cell.angle_beta   90.00
_cell.angle_gamma   90.00
#
_symmetry.space_group_name_H-M   'P 1'
#
loop_
_entity.id
_entity.type
_entity.pdbx_description
1 polymer ?
#
loop_
_entity_poly.entity_id
_entity_poly.type
_entity_poly.pdbx_seq_one_letter_code
_entity_poly.pdbx_strand_id
1 'polypeptide(L)' 'MITFIELQSRRIGEKGVEYLADALINNDRITSVNLNRNEINDQGLKYLVNVLKNDE' A
#
# COMPACT_ATOMS: atom_id res chain seq x y z
N MET A 1 -15.50 11.41 -3.09
CA MET A 1 -14.06 11.50 -3.44
C MET A 1 -13.29 10.71 -2.39
N ILE A 2 -12.49 9.73 -2.79
CA ILE A 2 -11.72 8.88 -1.86
C ILE A 2 -10.34 9.50 -1.68
N THR A 3 -9.94 9.72 -0.43
CA THR A 3 -8.62 10.24 -0.06
C THR A 3 -7.90 9.35 0.95
N PHE A 4 -8.58 8.33 1.49
CA PHE A 4 -8.02 7.40 2.46
C PHE A 4 -8.46 5.96 2.17
N ILE A 5 -7.60 5.00 2.50
CA ILE A 5 -7.86 3.56 2.43
C ILE A 5 -7.71 2.96 3.82
N GLU A 6 -8.71 2.19 4.27
CA GLU A 6 -8.71 1.50 5.56
C GLU A 6 -8.73 -0.02 5.33
N LEU A 7 -7.61 -0.69 5.60
CA LEU A 7 -7.46 -2.12 5.39
C LEU A 7 -6.92 -2.85 6.63
N GLN A 8 -7.04 -2.27 7.83
CA GLN A 8 -6.56 -2.90 9.06
C GLN A 8 -7.11 -4.32 9.28
N SER A 9 -6.23 -5.22 9.72
CA SER A 9 -6.56 -6.61 10.11
C SER A 9 -7.28 -7.43 9.03
N ARG A 10 -6.88 -7.27 7.75
CA ARG A 10 -7.46 -7.98 6.59
C ARG A 10 -6.60 -9.12 6.05
N ARG A 11 -5.45 -9.41 6.67
CA ARG A 11 -4.50 -10.45 6.23
C ARG A 11 -4.13 -10.31 4.75
N ILE A 12 -3.85 -9.07 4.35
CA ILE A 12 -3.47 -8.72 2.97
C ILE A 12 -2.22 -9.49 2.53
N GLY A 13 -1.26 -9.67 3.46
CA GLY A 13 0.01 -10.31 3.18
C GLY A 13 0.86 -9.54 2.16
N GLU A 14 1.95 -10.16 1.72
CA GLU A 14 2.88 -9.59 0.74
C GLU A 14 2.20 -9.25 -0.59
N LYS A 15 1.50 -10.22 -1.19
CA LYS A 15 0.92 -10.08 -2.53
C LYS A 15 -0.19 -9.04 -2.60
N GLY A 16 -0.97 -8.89 -1.54
CA GLY A 16 -1.98 -7.84 -1.51
C GLY A 16 -1.38 -6.44 -1.38
N VAL A 17 -0.19 -6.30 -0.78
CA VAL A 17 0.55 -5.03 -0.73
C VAL A 17 1.15 -4.68 -2.08
N GLU A 18 1.63 -5.67 -2.85
CA GLU A 18 2.05 -5.49 -4.24
C GLU A 18 0.90 -4.89 -5.09
N TYR A 19 -0.29 -5.49 -5.05
CA TYR A 19 -1.46 -4.94 -5.76
C TYR A 19 -1.87 -3.55 -5.29
N LEU A 20 -1.73 -3.27 -4.00
CA LEU A 20 -1.99 -1.95 -3.46
C LEU A 20 -0.97 -0.92 -3.96
N ALA A 21 0.31 -1.28 -4.03
CA ALA A 21 1.36 -0.43 -4.56
C ALA A 21 1.08 -0.06 -6.03
N ASP A 22 0.72 -1.05 -6.85
CA ASP A 22 0.32 -0.83 -8.26
C ASP A 22 -0.88 0.11 -8.39
N ALA A 23 -1.85 0.03 -7.48
CA ALA A 23 -3.01 0.92 -7.48
C ALA A 23 -2.68 2.35 -7.04
N LEU A 24 -1.63 2.52 -6.21
CA LEU A 24 -1.21 3.81 -5.69
C LEU A 24 -0.25 4.57 -6.63
N ILE A 25 0.50 3.89 -7.48
CA ILE A 25 1.52 4.51 -8.35
C ILE A 25 0.98 5.62 -9.25
N ASN A 26 -0.28 5.51 -9.70
CA ASN A 26 -0.96 6.48 -10.54
C ASN A 26 -2.07 7.24 -9.78
N ASN A 27 -2.06 7.21 -8.44
CA ASN A 27 -3.08 7.84 -7.61
C ASN A 27 -2.51 9.05 -6.87
N ASP A 28 -2.88 10.24 -7.33
CA ASP A 28 -2.47 11.53 -6.74
C ASP A 28 -3.44 12.05 -5.66
N ARG A 29 -4.49 11.30 -5.33
CA ARG A 29 -5.58 11.74 -4.44
C ARG A 29 -5.55 11.10 -3.07
N ILE A 30 -5.00 9.89 -2.96
CA ILE A 30 -4.94 9.17 -1.70
C ILE A 30 -3.77 9.71 -0.88
N THR A 31 -4.11 10.20 0.32
CA THR A 31 -3.16 10.82 1.24
C THR A 31 -2.90 9.96 2.47
N SER A 32 -3.67 8.89 2.68
CA SER A 32 -3.52 8.00 3.83
C SER A 32 -3.96 6.57 3.54
N VAL A 33 -3.16 5.60 4.01
CA VAL A 33 -3.47 4.16 3.93
C VAL A 33 -3.17 3.51 5.27
N ASN A 34 -4.16 2.89 5.89
CA ASN A 34 -3.97 2.11 7.12
C ASN A 34 -3.83 0.61 6.81
N LEU A 35 -2.63 0.09 7.06
CA LEU A 35 -2.26 -1.32 6.84
C LEU A 35 -1.96 -2.07 8.14
N ASN A 36 -2.38 -1.55 9.29
CA ASN A 36 -2.09 -2.18 10.57
C ASN A 36 -2.58 -3.64 10.64
N ARG A 37 -1.75 -4.52 11.23
CA ARG A 37 -2.06 -5.95 11.46
C ARG A 37 -2.40 -6.74 10.20
N ASN A 38 -1.66 -6.56 9.10
CA ASN A 38 -1.91 -7.25 7.83
C ASN A 38 -0.92 -8.35 7.43
N GLU A 39 -0.05 -8.78 8.35
CA GLU A 39 0.91 -9.86 8.10
C GLU A 39 1.84 -9.55 6.91
N ILE A 40 2.26 -8.28 6.79
CA ILE A 40 3.11 -7.79 5.72
C ILE A 40 4.58 -8.02 6.11
N ASN A 41 5.33 -8.69 5.25
CA ASN A 41 6.77 -8.92 5.43
C ASN A 41 7.60 -7.79 4.77
N ASP A 42 8.92 -7.83 4.97
CA ASP A 42 9.84 -6.82 4.43
C ASP A 42 9.79 -6.73 2.90
N GLN A 43 9.53 -7.84 2.21
CA GLN A 43 9.43 -7.86 0.76
C GLN A 43 8.18 -7.11 0.27
N GLY A 44 7.04 -7.33 0.91
CA GLY A 44 5.81 -6.56 0.67
C GLY A 44 6.01 -5.07 0.90
N LEU A 45 6.71 -4.69 1.98
CA LEU A 45 7.00 -3.28 2.29
C LEU A 45 7.88 -2.59 1.23
N LYS A 46 8.81 -3.30 0.57
CA LYS A 46 9.64 -2.72 -0.50
C LYS A 46 8.82 -2.16 -1.66
N TYR A 47 7.72 -2.83 -2.04
CA TYR A 47 6.84 -2.34 -3.10
C TYR A 47 6.23 -0.97 -2.74
N LEU A 48 5.74 -0.81 -1.51
CA LEU A 48 5.22 0.48 -1.04
C LEU A 48 6.30 1.56 -0.98
N VAL A 49 7.51 1.22 -0.54
CA VAL A 49 8.61 2.20 -0.47
C VAL A 49 8.96 2.73 -1.87
N ASN A 50 9.00 1.88 -2.88
CA ASN A 50 9.29 2.30 -4.25
C ASN A 50 8.23 3.27 -4.77
N VAL A 51 6.95 2.95 -4.54
CA VAL A 51 5.83 3.82 -4.93
C VAL A 51 5.85 5.16 -4.19
N LEU A 52 6.11 5.16 -2.88
CA LEU A 52 6.11 6.38 -2.07
C LEU A 52 7.30 7.31 -2.34
N LYS A 53 8.43 6.77 -2.81
CA LYS A 53 9.60 7.57 -3.18
C LYS A 53 9.41 8.30 -4.51
N ASN A 54 8.40 7.95 -5.31
CA ASN A 54 8.29 8.37 -6.71
C ASN A 54 9.60 8.13 -7.48
N ASP A 55 10.31 7.03 -7.17
CA ASP A 55 11.47 6.62 -7.98
C ASP A 55 10.91 5.96 -9.26
N GLU A 56 10.86 6.73 -10.36
CA GLU A 56 10.75 6.18 -11.73
C GLU A 56 12.04 5.48 -12.16
#